data_AF-A0AB36Y7H9-F1
#
_entry.id   AF-A0AB36Y7H9-F1
#
_cell.length_a   1.000
_cell.length_b   1.000
_cell.length_c   1.000
_cell.angle_alpha   90.00
_cell.angle_beta   90.00
_cell.angle_gamma   90.00
#
_symmetry.space_group_name_H-M   'P 1'
#
loop_
_entity.id
_entity.type
_entity.pdbx_description
1 polymer ?
#
loop_
_entity_poly.entity_id
_entity_poly.type
_entity_poly.pdbx_seq_one_letter_code
_entity_poly.pdbx_strand_id
1 'polypeptide(L)'
;MNRYEPAEPRSPLPELTQLLTPGTLGFYTHVECTELFASRPDHEDIINIFTLLIAEEQPDLEPAAAYFLTPKPIRIKSLNGWSFGLRRYTALIDTLIPALTALEAGEGWRLSGDELGFGELLPMPAQFVPPDNGAQVPWNKLLKNNFWTGSHLLEWADHGKEALKPFFADPRRLQELSVQVEKHIPLQLATMSDRLGNLTVQLPVTVLMAKFQQLQDGNFQVEHAWHPKATPRSLIAVCELEHDEILTGFASARLQERVTPLPMRAGRGLYRGFIWAEQSSTLLVASGPGSFISTISFNMRSLDPEPRTFSVKNPDGSSDLRRVGMTSFSTHSLIGDPQPDDNGGWTAKRMYTEQANKLAAERRFVQYRPTQDDGTAVRRKALDDIRALIVAYSEKGAWLWDPYLSAKDLLETLFYCPYHGVDLRGLTTAKAGSTDEIRQTLNECQSNWRGLKLELRVQKGMTGWDFHDRFLIFPSGPDGAMAWSLGTSVNSVGTAHHILQKVDNAQLVVDAFTDLWELLGGQDHLVWKRPQ
;
A
#
# COMPACT_ATOMS: atom_id res chain seq x y z
N MET A 1 -7.93 -18.77 31.61
CA MET A 1 -7.22 -17.85 30.72
C MET A 1 -6.74 -16.69 31.56
N ASN A 2 -5.44 -16.64 31.90
CA ASN A 2 -4.87 -15.41 32.44
C ASN A 2 -5.03 -14.35 31.36
N ARG A 3 -5.67 -13.23 31.70
CA ARG A 3 -5.68 -12.06 30.82
C ARG A 3 -4.21 -11.69 30.59
N TYR A 4 -3.82 -11.61 29.32
CA TYR A 4 -2.52 -11.05 28.96
C TYR A 4 -2.54 -9.60 29.44
N GLU A 5 -1.86 -9.32 30.55
CA GLU A 5 -1.55 -7.95 30.95
C GLU A 5 -0.40 -7.50 30.06
N PRO A 6 -0.58 -6.44 29.24
CA PRO A 6 0.50 -5.92 28.44
C PRO A 6 1.64 -5.50 29.36
N ALA A 7 2.85 -5.98 29.08
CA ALA A 7 4.04 -5.58 29.82
C ALA A 7 4.19 -4.05 29.78
N GLU A 8 4.59 -3.45 30.89
CA GLU A 8 4.87 -2.01 30.93
C GLU A 8 5.90 -1.63 29.84
N PRO A 9 5.71 -0.50 29.14
CA PRO A 9 6.65 -0.03 28.13
C PRO A 9 8.03 0.11 28.76
N ARG A 10 9.02 -0.61 28.22
CA ARG A 10 10.42 -0.51 28.67
C ARG A 10 11.12 0.54 27.82
N SER A 11 11.83 1.46 28.48
CA SER A 11 12.72 2.41 27.82
C SER A 11 13.72 1.65 26.92
N PRO A 12 13.91 2.06 25.66
CA PRO A 12 14.81 1.40 24.74
C PRO A 12 16.24 2.00 24.84
N LEU A 13 16.47 2.97 25.74
CA LEU A 13 17.77 3.61 25.97
C LEU A 13 18.91 2.63 26.33
N PRO A 14 18.71 1.58 27.15
CA PRO A 14 19.78 0.63 27.43
C PRO A 14 20.23 -0.13 26.17
N GLU A 15 19.27 -0.55 25.34
CA GLU A 15 19.54 -1.21 24.07
C GLU A 15 20.20 -0.24 23.07
N LEU A 16 19.70 0.99 22.97
CA LEU A 16 20.31 2.05 22.15
C LEU A 16 21.79 2.25 22.52
N THR A 17 22.09 2.31 23.81
CA THR A 17 23.45 2.54 24.33
C THR A 17 24.39 1.39 23.93
N GLN A 18 23.91 0.15 24.00
CA GLN A 18 24.65 -1.03 23.56
C GLN A 18 24.90 -0.99 22.03
N LEU A 19 23.89 -0.65 21.25
CA LEU A 19 23.96 -0.61 19.78
C LEU A 19 24.85 0.55 19.26
N LEU A 20 24.88 1.67 19.97
CA LEU A 20 25.75 2.82 19.69
C LEU A 20 27.22 2.61 20.08
N THR A 21 27.51 1.58 20.89
CA THR A 21 28.90 1.27 21.27
C THR A 21 29.75 1.06 20.00
N PRO A 22 30.88 1.78 19.83
CA PRO A 22 31.67 1.70 18.62
C PRO A 22 32.08 0.27 18.27
N GLY A 23 31.85 -0.11 17.01
CA GLY A 23 32.10 -1.46 16.52
C GLY A 23 30.96 -2.45 16.76
N THR A 24 29.87 -2.09 17.47
CA THR A 24 28.67 -2.94 17.56
C THR A 24 27.92 -2.96 16.23
N LEU A 25 27.37 -1.81 15.80
CA LEU A 25 26.70 -1.66 14.49
C LEU A 25 27.49 -0.80 13.51
N GLY A 26 28.33 0.11 14.02
CA GLY A 26 29.12 1.06 13.23
C GLY A 26 30.05 1.87 14.14
N PHE A 27 30.68 2.90 13.58
CA PHE A 27 31.54 3.86 14.30
C PHE A 27 30.94 5.27 14.22
N TYR A 28 29.70 5.40 14.69
CA TYR A 28 28.96 6.65 14.59
C TYR A 28 29.66 7.76 15.37
N THR A 29 29.77 8.94 14.75
CA THR A 29 30.33 10.15 15.38
C THR A 29 29.29 11.25 15.50
N HIS A 30 28.27 11.23 14.65
CA HIS A 30 27.22 12.23 14.59
C HIS A 30 25.83 11.60 14.47
N VAL A 31 24.83 12.40 14.79
CA VAL A 31 23.43 12.15 14.46
C VAL A 31 22.92 13.24 13.53
N GLU A 32 22.48 12.87 12.33
CA GLU A 32 21.73 13.76 11.45
C GLU A 32 20.26 13.74 11.86
N CYS A 33 19.70 14.91 12.10
CA CYS A 33 18.33 15.06 12.57
C CYS A 33 17.51 15.75 11.47
N THR A 34 16.41 15.13 11.06
CA THR A 34 15.42 15.74 10.17
C THR A 34 14.08 15.81 10.91
N GLU A 35 13.56 17.01 11.07
CA GLU A 35 12.32 17.27 11.80
C GLU A 35 11.32 17.93 10.87
N LEU A 36 10.19 17.26 10.67
CA LEU A 36 8.99 17.86 10.11
C LEU A 36 8.10 18.29 11.27
N PHE A 37 7.79 19.58 11.31
CA PHE A 37 7.02 20.18 12.40
C PHE A 37 5.92 21.08 11.85
N ALA A 38 4.96 21.42 12.72
CA ALA A 38 3.86 22.31 12.39
C ALA A 38 3.65 23.39 13.44
N SER A 39 3.27 24.58 12.97
CA SER A 39 2.63 25.62 13.78
C SER A 39 1.14 25.66 13.46
N ARG A 40 0.32 25.70 14.51
CA ARG A 40 -1.13 25.64 14.44
C ARG A 40 -1.74 27.05 14.58
N PRO A 41 -2.96 27.27 14.06
CA PRO A 41 -3.70 28.51 14.32
C PRO A 41 -3.92 28.68 15.83
N ASP A 42 -3.79 29.91 16.33
CA ASP A 42 -4.13 30.28 17.73
C ASP A 42 -3.33 29.52 18.81
N HIS A 43 -2.17 28.99 18.43
CA HIS A 43 -1.26 28.20 19.25
C HIS A 43 0.18 28.67 19.00
N GLU A 44 0.88 29.09 20.05
CA GLU A 44 2.28 29.54 19.94
C GLU A 44 3.26 28.35 19.88
N ASP A 45 2.81 27.14 20.23
CA ASP A 45 3.64 25.94 20.25
C ASP A 45 3.87 25.34 18.85
N ILE A 46 5.10 24.87 18.64
CA ILE A 46 5.48 24.09 17.47
C ILE A 46 5.40 22.61 17.83
N ILE A 47 4.68 21.83 17.04
CA ILE A 47 4.47 20.40 17.29
C ILE A 47 5.21 19.53 16.28
N ASN A 48 5.65 18.35 16.71
CA ASN A 48 6.22 17.33 15.86
C ASN A 48 5.15 16.71 14.93
N ILE A 49 5.47 16.62 13.65
CA ILE A 49 4.74 15.77 12.69
C ILE A 49 5.49 14.47 12.45
N PHE A 50 6.81 14.51 12.36
CA PHE A 50 7.67 13.34 12.28
C PHE A 50 9.14 13.76 12.51
N THR A 51 9.85 13.05 13.38
CA THR A 51 11.27 13.27 13.63
C THR A 51 12.07 12.01 13.30
N LEU A 52 13.09 12.15 12.47
CA LEU A 52 14.02 11.09 12.10
C LEU A 52 15.45 11.48 12.49
N LEU A 53 16.08 10.65 13.32
CA LEU A 53 17.45 10.79 13.80
C LEU A 53 18.27 9.65 13.22
N ILE A 54 19.38 9.93 12.54
CA ILE A 54 20.17 8.93 11.83
C ILE A 54 21.61 8.98 12.33
N ALA A 55 22.09 7.88 12.89
CA ALA A 55 23.48 7.77 13.32
C ALA A 55 24.41 7.62 12.09
N GLU A 56 25.42 8.48 12.01
CA GLU A 56 26.36 8.52 10.88
C GLU A 56 27.82 8.60 11.36
N GLU A 57 28.73 7.99 10.60
CA GLU A 57 30.17 8.16 10.77
C GLU A 57 30.65 9.27 9.85
N GLN A 58 30.88 10.46 10.42
CA GLN A 58 31.43 11.62 9.71
C GLN A 58 32.46 12.30 10.62
N PRO A 59 33.67 11.75 10.79
CA PRO A 59 34.63 12.23 11.79
C PRO A 59 35.12 13.66 11.53
N ASP A 60 35.09 14.11 10.28
CA ASP A 60 35.59 15.42 9.85
C ASP A 60 34.49 16.49 9.70
N LEU A 61 33.22 16.13 9.99
CA LEU A 61 32.10 17.06 9.90
C LEU A 61 31.91 17.76 11.26
N GLU A 62 31.98 19.08 11.27
CA GLU A 62 31.56 19.86 12.44
C GLU A 62 30.03 19.84 12.59
N PRO A 63 29.49 19.74 13.82
CA PRO A 63 28.06 19.85 14.06
C PRO A 63 27.48 21.12 13.43
N ALA A 64 26.45 20.96 12.62
CA ALA A 64 25.79 22.04 11.90
C ALA A 64 24.51 22.44 12.63
N ALA A 65 24.36 23.74 12.90
CA ALA A 65 23.14 24.30 13.46
C ALA A 65 21.93 24.06 12.55
N ALA A 66 20.73 24.10 13.15
CA ALA A 66 19.48 23.93 12.42
C ALA A 66 19.29 24.93 11.30
N TYR A 67 19.00 24.41 10.11
CA TYR A 67 18.61 25.19 8.94
C TYR A 67 17.34 24.61 8.33
N PHE A 68 16.54 25.47 7.70
CA PHE A 68 15.32 25.06 7.04
C PHE A 68 15.61 24.52 5.63
N LEU A 69 15.11 23.33 5.35
CA LEU A 69 15.10 22.75 3.99
C LEU A 69 14.00 23.38 3.12
N THR A 70 13.01 23.99 3.76
CA THR A 70 11.92 24.72 3.12
C THR A 70 12.21 26.23 3.16
N PRO A 71 12.33 26.93 2.02
CA PRO A 71 12.61 28.37 1.99
C PRO A 71 11.42 29.21 2.48
N LYS A 72 10.20 28.65 2.44
CA LYS A 72 8.98 29.22 3.00
C LYS A 72 8.20 28.10 3.68
N PRO A 73 7.40 28.39 4.73
CA PRO A 73 6.55 27.40 5.35
C PRO A 73 5.62 26.75 4.32
N ILE A 74 5.54 25.43 4.34
CA ILE A 74 4.60 24.66 3.53
C ILE A 74 3.20 24.94 4.07
N ARG A 75 2.25 25.18 3.17
CA ARG A 75 0.82 25.32 3.47
C ARG A 75 0.04 24.42 2.54
N ILE A 76 -0.93 23.69 3.09
CA ILE A 76 -1.81 22.80 2.35
C ILE A 76 -3.22 23.39 2.31
N LYS A 77 -3.92 23.27 1.18
CA LYS A 77 -5.25 23.86 0.98
C LYS A 77 -6.31 23.18 1.83
N SER A 78 -6.14 21.88 2.08
CA SER A 78 -7.07 21.05 2.84
C SER A 78 -7.03 21.27 4.36
N LEU A 79 -6.06 22.04 4.88
CA LEU A 79 -5.93 22.34 6.31
C LEU A 79 -5.52 23.80 6.54
N ASN A 80 -6.52 24.67 6.62
CA ASN A 80 -6.33 26.12 6.72
C ASN A 80 -5.67 26.55 8.03
N GLY A 81 -4.81 27.56 7.94
CA GLY A 81 -4.14 28.20 9.07
C GLY A 81 -2.96 27.41 9.66
N TRP A 82 -2.77 26.16 9.25
CA TRP A 82 -1.57 25.39 9.60
C TRP A 82 -0.40 25.80 8.71
N SER A 83 0.80 25.79 9.27
CA SER A 83 2.04 25.95 8.52
C SER A 83 3.05 24.91 8.95
N PHE A 84 3.77 24.36 7.97
CA PHE A 84 4.70 23.26 8.18
C PHE A 84 6.10 23.69 7.81
N GLY A 85 7.08 23.27 8.59
CA GLY A 85 8.49 23.50 8.32
C GLY A 85 9.25 22.19 8.35
N LEU A 86 10.29 22.13 7.53
CA LEU A 86 11.24 21.02 7.52
C LEU A 86 12.61 21.58 7.86
N ARG A 87 13.22 21.09 8.93
CA ARG A 87 14.58 21.48 9.33
C ARG A 87 15.50 20.29 9.42
N ARG A 88 16.79 20.55 9.17
CA ARG A 88 17.87 19.59 9.31
C ARG A 88 19.02 20.19 10.11
N TYR A 89 19.66 19.36 10.91
CA TYR A 89 20.87 19.69 11.67
C TYR A 89 21.69 18.44 11.95
N THR A 90 22.91 18.62 12.42
CA THR A 90 23.76 17.53 12.91
C THR A 90 24.24 17.84 14.32
N ALA A 91 24.27 16.82 15.17
CA ALA A 91 24.80 16.90 16.52
C ALA A 91 25.81 15.77 16.77
N LEU A 92 26.67 15.93 17.78
CA LEU A 92 27.59 14.87 18.19
C LEU A 92 26.80 13.67 18.73
N ILE A 93 27.24 12.45 18.44
CA ILE A 93 26.51 11.24 18.83
C ILE A 93 26.30 11.14 20.35
N ASP A 94 27.25 11.65 21.14
CA ASP A 94 27.20 11.64 22.61
C ASP A 94 26.08 12.52 23.19
N THR A 95 25.49 13.42 22.39
CA THR A 95 24.35 14.25 22.80
C THR A 95 23.01 13.53 22.70
N LEU A 96 22.94 12.42 21.95
CA LEU A 96 21.70 11.71 21.65
C LEU A 96 21.07 11.07 22.90
N ILE A 97 21.84 10.29 23.66
CA ILE A 97 21.33 9.62 24.87
C ILE A 97 20.84 10.63 25.91
N PRO A 98 21.60 11.71 26.24
CA PRO A 98 21.10 12.77 27.13
C PRO A 98 19.79 13.39 26.64
N ALA A 99 19.66 13.71 25.34
CA ALA A 99 18.45 14.33 24.79
C ALA A 99 17.23 13.41 24.87
N LEU A 100 17.38 12.12 24.58
CA LEU A 100 16.30 11.15 24.72
C LEU A 100 15.96 10.85 26.18
N THR A 101 16.94 10.92 27.09
CA THR A 101 16.70 10.78 28.53
C THR A 101 15.86 11.95 29.06
N ALA A 102 16.17 13.18 28.64
CA ALA A 102 15.38 14.37 28.95
C ALA A 102 13.95 14.26 28.39
N LEU A 103 13.80 13.71 27.17
CA LEU A 103 12.49 13.44 26.56
C LEU A 103 11.65 12.47 27.40
N GLU A 104 12.22 11.32 27.80
CA GLU A 104 11.53 10.34 28.65
C GLU A 104 11.21 10.87 30.07
N ALA A 105 12.02 11.81 30.57
CA ALA A 105 11.78 12.48 31.85
C ALA A 105 10.73 13.60 31.78
N GLY A 106 10.23 13.94 30.57
CA GLY A 106 9.26 15.02 30.37
C GLY A 106 9.86 16.43 30.38
N GLU A 107 11.18 16.56 30.23
CA GLU A 107 11.90 17.84 30.17
C GLU A 107 11.86 18.50 28.77
N GLY A 108 11.31 17.78 27.78
CA GLY A 108 11.10 18.24 26.40
C GLY A 108 12.24 17.89 25.45
N TRP A 109 12.00 18.10 24.14
CA TRP A 109 12.99 17.87 23.08
C TRP A 109 13.56 19.21 22.60
N ARG A 110 14.89 19.39 22.71
CA ARG A 110 15.59 20.64 22.36
C ARG A 110 16.90 20.43 21.59
N LEU A 111 17.07 19.29 20.93
CA LEU A 111 18.34 18.96 20.27
C LEU A 111 18.68 19.91 19.11
N SER A 112 17.68 20.52 18.48
CA SER A 112 17.88 21.54 17.44
C SER A 112 18.28 22.92 17.98
N GLY A 113 18.23 23.12 19.31
CA GLY A 113 18.32 24.42 19.98
C GLY A 113 16.96 25.08 20.28
N ASP A 114 15.89 24.69 19.59
CA ASP A 114 14.52 25.16 19.86
C ASP A 114 13.69 24.02 20.45
N GLU A 115 12.68 24.37 21.24
CA GLU A 115 11.74 23.40 21.80
C GLU A 115 10.77 22.88 20.74
N LEU A 116 10.67 21.55 20.63
CA LEU A 116 9.70 20.86 19.78
C LEU A 116 8.72 20.09 20.66
N GLY A 117 7.44 20.40 20.54
CA GLY A 117 6.37 19.74 21.27
C GLY A 117 6.07 18.35 20.72
N PHE A 118 5.95 17.38 21.61
CA PHE A 118 5.50 16.01 21.32
C PHE A 118 4.18 15.72 22.05
N GLY A 119 3.42 14.75 21.53
CA GLY A 119 2.31 14.14 22.26
C GLY A 119 2.79 13.21 23.37
N GLU A 120 1.89 12.33 23.82
CA GLU A 120 2.25 11.30 24.80
C GLU A 120 3.06 10.19 24.11
N LEU A 121 4.38 10.26 24.27
CA LEU A 121 5.31 9.33 23.66
C LEU A 121 5.46 8.07 24.50
N LEU A 122 5.21 6.91 23.88
CA LEU A 122 5.51 5.61 24.46
C LEU A 122 6.63 4.92 23.66
N PRO A 123 7.61 4.32 24.36
CA PRO A 123 8.68 3.60 23.69
C PRO A 123 8.16 2.30 23.06
N MET A 124 8.62 2.03 21.84
CA MET A 124 8.32 0.81 21.10
C MET A 124 9.49 -0.17 21.18
N PRO A 125 9.23 -1.50 21.08
CA PRO A 125 10.30 -2.48 20.96
C PRO A 125 11.19 -2.19 19.76
N ALA A 126 12.50 -2.42 19.90
CA ALA A 126 13.45 -2.26 18.81
C ALA A 126 13.09 -3.17 17.63
N GLN A 127 13.26 -2.65 16.42
CA GLN A 127 12.92 -3.31 15.17
C GLN A 127 14.14 -3.36 14.27
N PHE A 128 14.21 -4.37 13.40
CA PHE A 128 15.18 -4.39 12.32
C PHE A 128 14.45 -4.21 10.99
N VAL A 129 14.89 -3.23 10.20
CA VAL A 129 14.33 -2.96 8.87
C VAL A 129 15.34 -3.38 7.81
N PRO A 130 15.07 -4.47 7.06
CA PRO A 130 15.94 -4.89 5.97
C PRO A 130 15.81 -3.91 4.77
N PRO A 131 16.81 -3.87 3.89
CA PRO A 131 16.69 -3.15 2.63
C PRO A 131 15.63 -3.80 1.73
N ASP A 132 15.10 -3.03 0.78
CA ASP A 132 14.21 -3.58 -0.25
C ASP A 132 14.96 -4.64 -1.08
N ASN A 133 14.35 -5.82 -1.20
CA ASN A 133 14.90 -6.93 -1.98
C ASN A 133 13.74 -7.68 -2.65
N GLY A 134 13.37 -7.27 -3.87
CA GLY A 134 12.20 -7.79 -4.60
C GLY A 134 10.85 -7.26 -4.10
N ALA A 135 10.59 -7.33 -2.79
CA ALA A 135 9.44 -6.71 -2.13
C ALA A 135 9.85 -5.42 -1.41
N GLN A 136 8.97 -4.41 -1.43
CA GLN A 136 9.17 -3.16 -0.70
C GLN A 136 8.85 -3.32 0.78
N VAL A 137 9.72 -2.82 1.65
CA VAL A 137 9.49 -2.73 3.09
C VAL A 137 8.92 -1.34 3.39
N PRO A 138 7.72 -1.23 4.01
CA PRO A 138 7.06 0.07 4.21
C PRO A 138 7.93 1.13 4.89
N TRP A 139 8.71 0.74 5.91
CA TRP A 139 9.62 1.63 6.62
C TRP A 139 10.68 2.29 5.73
N ASN A 140 11.12 1.65 4.64
CA ASN A 140 12.12 2.21 3.73
C ASN A 140 11.62 3.49 3.00
N LYS A 141 10.33 3.80 3.09
CA LYS A 141 9.74 5.07 2.62
C LYS A 141 9.96 6.25 3.55
N LEU A 142 10.34 5.98 4.81
CA LEU A 142 10.65 6.99 5.82
C LEU A 142 12.15 7.09 6.12
N LEU A 143 12.90 5.99 5.96
CA LEU A 143 14.31 5.92 6.32
C LEU A 143 15.24 6.55 5.28
N LYS A 144 16.38 7.07 5.74
CA LYS A 144 17.44 7.55 4.86
C LYS A 144 18.37 6.39 4.53
N ASN A 145 18.59 6.14 3.24
CA ASN A 145 19.66 5.28 2.73
C ASN A 145 19.75 3.88 3.39
N ASN A 146 18.61 3.22 3.66
CA ASN A 146 18.61 1.87 4.21
C ASN A 146 18.96 0.82 3.14
N PHE A 147 20.21 0.85 2.70
CA PHE A 147 20.77 -0.02 1.67
C PHE A 147 21.67 -1.10 2.29
N TRP A 148 22.08 -2.08 1.48
CA TRP A 148 23.01 -3.15 1.84
C TRP A 148 22.49 -4.16 2.87
N THR A 149 22.58 -3.84 4.15
CA THR A 149 22.46 -4.80 5.26
C THR A 149 21.26 -4.55 6.16
N GLY A 150 20.73 -3.32 6.15
CA GLY A 150 19.56 -2.92 6.94
C GLY A 150 19.90 -1.96 8.08
N SER A 151 18.88 -1.61 8.86
CA SER A 151 19.00 -0.68 9.99
C SER A 151 18.23 -1.20 11.20
N HIS A 152 18.77 -0.97 12.39
CA HIS A 152 17.97 -1.04 13.62
C HIS A 152 17.19 0.25 13.80
N LEU A 153 15.93 0.15 14.21
CA LEU A 153 15.05 1.26 14.54
C LEU A 153 14.63 1.20 16.00
N LEU A 154 14.74 2.33 16.66
CA LEU A 154 14.19 2.57 17.98
C LEU A 154 13.22 3.74 17.87
N GLU A 155 12.01 3.57 18.39
CA GLU A 155 10.90 4.49 18.14
C GLU A 155 10.21 4.87 19.45
N TRP A 156 9.87 6.14 19.56
CA TRP A 156 8.94 6.68 20.55
C TRP A 156 7.70 7.14 19.79
N ALA A 157 6.59 6.43 20.02
CA ALA A 157 5.35 6.63 19.30
C ALA A 157 4.40 7.56 20.07
N ASP A 158 3.85 8.57 19.40
CA ASP A 158 2.73 9.33 19.95
C ASP A 158 1.47 8.46 19.90
N HIS A 159 1.03 7.92 21.03
CA HIS A 159 -0.14 7.04 21.08
C HIS A 159 -1.45 7.81 21.02
N GLY A 160 -1.48 9.02 21.59
CA GLY A 160 -2.68 9.85 21.63
C GLY A 160 -3.00 10.50 20.29
N LYS A 161 -1.97 10.87 19.51
CA LYS A 161 -2.08 11.60 18.24
C LYS A 161 -2.98 12.85 18.34
N GLU A 162 -3.13 13.41 19.54
CA GLU A 162 -4.20 14.37 19.86
C GLU A 162 -4.12 15.62 18.98
N ALA A 163 -2.92 16.18 18.85
CA ALA A 163 -2.67 17.32 17.99
C ALA A 163 -2.79 16.98 16.49
N LEU A 164 -2.70 15.70 16.12
CA LEU A 164 -2.61 15.21 14.75
C LEU A 164 -3.94 14.64 14.22
N LYS A 165 -4.98 14.59 15.06
CA LYS A 165 -6.36 14.20 14.70
C LYS A 165 -6.87 14.78 13.37
N PRO A 166 -6.57 16.04 12.98
CA PRO A 166 -7.01 16.57 11.69
C PRO A 166 -6.54 15.74 10.48
N PHE A 167 -5.37 15.09 10.53
CA PHE A 167 -4.88 14.25 9.43
C PHE A 167 -5.63 12.92 9.32
N PHE A 168 -6.09 12.37 10.44
CA PHE A 168 -6.87 11.13 10.48
C PHE A 168 -8.35 11.34 10.15
N ALA A 169 -8.86 12.56 10.37
CA ALA A 169 -10.21 12.94 10.00
C ALA A 169 -10.41 13.11 8.48
N ASP A 170 -9.35 13.48 7.74
CA ASP A 170 -9.38 13.62 6.29
C ASP A 170 -8.03 13.18 5.68
N PRO A 171 -7.93 11.96 5.13
CA PRO A 171 -6.70 11.42 4.56
C PRO A 171 -6.07 12.30 3.46
N ARG A 172 -6.87 13.12 2.76
CA ARG A 172 -6.38 14.02 1.69
C ARG A 172 -5.40 15.05 2.25
N ARG A 173 -5.53 15.44 3.51
CA ARG A 173 -4.61 16.38 4.19
C ARG A 173 -3.21 15.82 4.29
N LEU A 174 -3.09 14.55 4.68
CA LEU A 174 -1.79 13.90 4.80
C LEU A 174 -1.18 13.66 3.41
N GLN A 175 -2.00 13.27 2.43
CA GLN A 175 -1.56 13.12 1.05
C GLN A 175 -1.02 14.44 0.47
N GLU A 176 -1.73 15.54 0.66
CA GLU A 176 -1.29 16.86 0.20
C GLU A 176 0.02 17.28 0.88
N LEU A 177 0.15 17.06 2.20
CA LEU A 177 1.37 17.34 2.93
C LEU A 177 2.55 16.50 2.43
N SER A 178 2.36 15.18 2.27
CA SER A 178 3.38 14.26 1.75
C SER A 178 3.90 14.74 0.39
N VAL A 179 3.01 15.09 -0.54
CA VAL A 179 3.39 15.61 -1.87
C VAL A 179 4.21 16.89 -1.81
N GLN A 180 3.97 17.77 -0.83
CA GLN A 180 4.80 18.98 -0.66
C GLN A 180 6.16 18.65 -0.03
N VAL A 181 6.20 17.78 0.98
CA VAL A 181 7.45 17.36 1.64
C VAL A 181 8.36 16.61 0.68
N GLU A 182 7.80 15.75 -0.19
CA GLU A 182 8.51 14.96 -1.20
C GLU A 182 9.29 15.80 -2.21
N LYS A 183 8.94 17.09 -2.38
CA LYS A 183 9.69 18.04 -3.23
C LYS A 183 11.03 18.44 -2.63
N HIS A 184 11.20 18.28 -1.32
CA HIS A 184 12.38 18.70 -0.57
C HIS A 184 13.22 17.51 -0.09
N ILE A 185 12.57 16.43 0.34
CA ILE A 185 13.24 15.18 0.78
C ILE A 185 12.41 13.96 0.34
N PRO A 186 13.04 12.80 0.05
CA PRO A 186 12.33 11.59 -0.35
C PRO A 186 11.65 10.89 0.85
N LEU A 187 10.63 11.52 1.44
CA LEU A 187 9.90 11.05 2.62
C LEU A 187 8.40 10.88 2.31
N GLN A 188 7.90 9.63 2.22
CA GLN A 188 6.51 9.35 1.80
C GLN A 188 5.56 9.09 2.99
N LEU A 189 5.23 10.15 3.71
CA LEU A 189 4.42 10.11 4.94
C LEU A 189 3.01 9.55 4.75
N ALA A 190 2.39 9.79 3.59
CA ALA A 190 1.00 9.39 3.35
C ALA A 190 0.76 7.88 3.47
N THR A 191 1.80 7.08 3.22
CA THR A 191 1.71 5.62 3.29
C THR A 191 1.96 5.05 4.68
N MET A 192 2.36 5.89 5.63
CA MET A 192 2.75 5.53 7.00
C MET A 192 2.07 6.45 8.03
N SER A 193 0.76 6.65 7.87
CA SER A 193 -0.02 7.58 8.70
C SER A 193 0.01 7.26 10.20
N ASP A 194 0.20 5.99 10.56
CA ASP A 194 0.37 5.50 11.93
C ASP A 194 1.63 6.06 12.62
N ARG A 195 2.62 6.50 11.82
CA ARG A 195 3.91 7.02 12.30
C ARG A 195 3.94 8.52 12.56
N LEU A 196 2.84 9.24 12.28
CA LEU A 196 2.76 10.68 12.54
C LEU A 196 2.92 10.98 14.04
N GLY A 197 3.73 11.97 14.39
CA GLY A 197 4.03 12.35 15.77
C GLY A 197 5.18 11.58 16.40
N ASN A 198 5.70 10.55 15.72
CA ASN A 198 6.76 9.71 16.27
C ASN A 198 8.14 10.37 16.16
N LEU A 199 9.02 9.95 17.05
CA LEU A 199 10.46 10.16 16.97
C LEU A 199 11.11 8.81 16.71
N THR A 200 11.93 8.72 15.65
CA THR A 200 12.60 7.48 15.24
C THR A 200 14.11 7.67 15.18
N VAL A 201 14.85 6.79 15.84
CA VAL A 201 16.30 6.66 15.72
C VAL A 201 16.62 5.51 14.78
N GLN A 202 17.27 5.83 13.67
CA GLN A 202 17.81 4.88 12.71
C GLN A 202 19.30 4.64 13.00
N LEU A 203 19.66 3.38 13.19
CA LEU A 203 21.04 2.90 13.32
C LEU A 203 21.38 1.99 12.13
N PRO A 204 21.91 2.55 11.03
CA PRO A 204 22.31 1.77 9.86
C PRO A 204 23.46 0.82 10.22
N VAL A 205 23.39 -0.45 9.84
CA VAL A 205 24.50 -1.39 10.08
C VAL A 205 25.63 -1.13 9.09
N THR A 206 26.71 -0.49 9.53
CA THR A 206 27.87 -0.12 8.70
C THR A 206 29.13 -0.89 9.06
N VAL A 207 29.15 -1.60 10.19
CA VAL A 207 30.31 -2.40 10.64
C VAL A 207 30.61 -3.59 9.72
N LEU A 208 29.61 -4.07 8.99
CA LEU A 208 29.67 -5.25 8.14
C LEU A 208 28.88 -5.00 6.85
N MET A 209 29.48 -5.33 5.71
CA MET A 209 28.75 -5.50 4.45
C MET A 209 28.69 -6.99 4.13
N ALA A 210 27.54 -7.49 3.68
CA ALA A 210 27.42 -8.87 3.24
C ALA A 210 26.51 -9.03 2.03
N LYS A 211 26.76 -10.07 1.23
CA LYS A 211 25.98 -10.43 0.05
C LYS A 211 25.80 -11.93 -0.02
N PHE A 212 24.54 -12.36 -0.04
CA PHE A 212 24.16 -13.74 -0.35
C PHE A 212 24.16 -13.95 -1.86
N GLN A 213 24.73 -15.05 -2.32
CA GLN A 213 24.84 -15.40 -3.73
C GLN A 213 24.49 -16.87 -3.94
N GLN A 214 23.69 -17.14 -4.97
CA GLN A 214 23.49 -18.50 -5.47
C GLN A 214 24.56 -18.81 -6.54
N LEU A 215 25.19 -19.97 -6.41
CA LEU A 215 26.18 -20.50 -7.35
C LEU A 215 25.48 -21.30 -8.46
N GLN A 216 26.21 -21.57 -9.55
CA GLN A 216 25.68 -22.31 -10.70
C GLN A 216 25.32 -23.76 -10.38
N ASP A 217 25.97 -24.36 -9.39
CA ASP A 217 25.66 -25.70 -8.88
C ASP A 217 24.44 -25.71 -7.94
N GLY A 218 23.82 -24.53 -7.72
CA GLY A 218 22.66 -24.34 -6.88
C GLY A 218 22.97 -24.17 -5.39
N ASN A 219 24.24 -24.31 -4.98
CA ASN A 219 24.65 -24.00 -3.61
C ASN A 219 24.63 -22.49 -3.36
N PHE A 220 24.63 -22.12 -2.08
CA PHE A 220 24.69 -20.73 -1.68
C PHE A 220 26.04 -20.40 -1.07
N GLN A 221 26.39 -19.13 -1.11
CA GLN A 221 27.50 -18.60 -0.36
C GLN A 221 27.16 -17.20 0.14
N VAL A 222 27.88 -16.80 1.19
CA VAL A 222 27.85 -15.44 1.68
C VAL A 222 29.26 -14.85 1.61
N GLU A 223 29.38 -13.74 0.88
CA GLU A 223 30.57 -12.90 0.88
C GLU A 223 30.34 -11.76 1.86
N HIS A 224 31.34 -11.45 2.70
CA HIS A 224 31.26 -10.31 3.61
C HIS A 224 32.58 -9.55 3.69
N ALA A 225 32.50 -8.30 4.15
CA ALA A 225 33.63 -7.45 4.45
C ALA A 225 33.36 -6.64 5.71
N TRP A 226 34.35 -6.57 6.59
CA TRP A 226 34.30 -5.73 7.79
C TRP A 226 34.66 -4.29 7.47
N HIS A 227 34.08 -3.37 8.23
CA HIS A 227 34.54 -1.98 8.25
C HIS A 227 36.04 -1.93 8.63
N PRO A 228 36.87 -1.05 8.03
CA PRO A 228 38.33 -1.04 8.28
C PRO A 228 38.74 -0.82 9.74
N LYS A 229 37.89 -0.14 10.53
CA LYS A 229 38.11 0.08 11.97
C LYS A 229 37.62 -1.07 12.85
N ALA A 230 36.86 -2.03 12.30
CA ALA A 230 36.24 -3.11 13.05
C ALA A 230 37.24 -4.23 13.36
N THR A 231 37.14 -4.75 14.58
CA THR A 231 37.78 -6.00 14.96
C THR A 231 36.85 -7.17 14.59
N PRO A 232 37.27 -8.11 13.71
CA PRO A 232 36.45 -9.26 13.36
C PRO A 232 36.02 -10.08 14.59
N ARG A 233 34.79 -10.59 14.57
CA ARG A 233 34.20 -11.40 15.65
C ARG A 233 33.38 -12.57 15.09
N SER A 234 33.05 -13.54 15.95
CA SER A 234 32.23 -14.70 15.56
C SER A 234 30.84 -14.27 15.12
N LEU A 235 30.52 -14.57 13.87
CA LEU A 235 29.22 -14.32 13.25
C LEU A 235 28.64 -15.63 12.72
N ILE A 236 27.33 -15.77 12.83
CA ILE A 236 26.59 -16.88 12.22
C ILE A 236 25.79 -16.32 11.05
N ALA A 237 25.90 -16.97 9.89
CA ALA A 237 25.06 -16.74 8.74
C ALA A 237 24.03 -17.87 8.61
N VAL A 238 22.77 -17.50 8.36
CA VAL A 238 21.67 -18.41 8.01
C VAL A 238 21.09 -17.99 6.68
N CYS A 239 20.74 -18.96 5.86
CA CYS A 239 19.94 -18.73 4.66
C CYS A 239 18.83 -19.77 4.56
N GLU A 240 17.62 -19.30 4.31
CA GLU A 240 16.43 -20.10 4.07
C GLU A 240 15.85 -19.81 2.68
N LEU A 241 15.17 -20.80 2.09
CA LEU A 241 14.39 -20.68 0.86
C LEU A 241 12.93 -20.98 1.18
N GLU A 242 12.05 -20.08 0.76
CA GLU A 242 10.60 -20.22 0.94
C GLU A 242 9.90 -20.25 -0.42
N HIS A 243 9.09 -21.28 -0.64
CA HIS A 243 8.20 -21.38 -1.79
C HIS A 243 6.90 -21.99 -1.33
N ASP A 244 5.76 -21.45 -1.76
CA ASP A 244 4.46 -22.04 -1.43
C ASP A 244 4.21 -22.15 0.09
N GLU A 245 4.64 -21.12 0.83
CA GLU A 245 4.54 -21.03 2.30
C GLU A 245 5.28 -22.16 3.06
N ILE A 246 6.15 -22.92 2.38
CA ILE A 246 7.00 -23.94 2.98
C ILE A 246 8.49 -23.61 2.80
N LEU A 247 9.30 -24.05 3.77
CA LEU A 247 10.76 -23.97 3.67
C LEU A 247 11.27 -25.11 2.78
N THR A 248 11.80 -24.75 1.61
CA THR A 248 12.35 -25.69 0.62
C THR A 248 13.86 -25.86 0.75
N GLY A 249 14.52 -24.99 1.49
CA GLY A 249 15.96 -25.04 1.73
C GLY A 249 16.36 -24.29 3.00
N PHE A 250 17.40 -24.78 3.67
CA PHE A 250 17.95 -24.18 4.88
C PHE A 250 19.44 -24.51 4.99
N ALA A 251 20.26 -23.51 5.31
CA ALA A 251 21.67 -23.68 5.65
C ALA A 251 22.11 -22.67 6.71
N SER A 252 23.05 -23.08 7.56
CA SER A 252 23.67 -22.24 8.57
C SER A 252 25.16 -22.52 8.67
N ALA A 253 25.99 -21.47 8.76
CA ALA A 253 27.43 -21.61 8.96
C ALA A 253 28.00 -20.44 9.77
N ARG A 254 29.10 -20.68 10.49
CA ARG A 254 29.92 -19.59 11.03
C ARG A 254 30.69 -18.93 9.88
N LEU A 255 30.71 -17.60 9.85
CA LEU A 255 31.45 -16.87 8.82
C LEU A 255 32.96 -17.16 8.92
N GLN A 256 33.54 -17.47 7.76
CA GLN A 256 34.99 -17.64 7.53
C GLN A 256 35.61 -16.30 7.10
N GLU A 257 36.84 -16.25 6.57
CA GLU A 257 37.55 -14.97 6.35
C GLU A 257 36.85 -14.00 5.38
N ARG A 258 36.37 -14.47 4.22
CA ARG A 258 35.70 -13.59 3.24
C ARG A 258 34.45 -14.21 2.63
N VAL A 259 34.57 -15.44 2.15
CA VAL A 259 33.48 -16.20 1.54
C VAL A 259 33.20 -17.41 2.39
N THR A 260 31.93 -17.62 2.73
CA THR A 260 31.48 -18.77 3.51
C THR A 260 30.48 -19.57 2.67
N PRO A 261 30.79 -20.82 2.32
CA PRO A 261 29.82 -21.70 1.67
C PRO A 261 28.64 -22.01 2.59
N LEU A 262 27.44 -21.97 2.02
CA LEU A 262 26.19 -22.36 2.64
C LEU A 262 25.62 -23.52 1.82
N PRO A 263 26.06 -24.77 2.08
CA PRO A 263 25.61 -25.93 1.31
C PRO A 263 24.13 -26.16 1.59
N MET A 264 23.30 -25.87 0.60
CA MET A 264 21.88 -26.19 0.60
C MET A 264 21.51 -26.90 -0.68
N ARG A 265 20.58 -27.84 -0.60
CA ARG A 265 19.97 -28.38 -1.81
C ARG A 265 19.18 -27.25 -2.47
N ALA A 266 19.44 -27.00 -3.74
CA ALA A 266 18.77 -25.97 -4.51
C ALA A 266 17.27 -26.29 -4.64
N GLY A 267 16.47 -25.73 -3.72
CA GLY A 267 15.02 -25.68 -3.84
C GLY A 267 14.59 -24.44 -4.62
N ARG A 268 13.34 -24.44 -5.11
CA ARG A 268 12.71 -23.20 -5.58
C ARG A 268 12.35 -22.32 -4.40
N GLY A 269 12.32 -21.02 -4.60
CA GLY A 269 11.78 -20.09 -3.63
C GLY A 269 12.48 -18.76 -3.59
N LEU A 270 11.92 -17.86 -2.79
CA LEU A 270 12.59 -16.63 -2.42
C LEU A 270 13.56 -16.95 -1.29
N TYR A 271 14.79 -16.46 -1.39
CA TYR A 271 15.77 -16.62 -0.31
C TYR A 271 15.61 -15.51 0.73
N ARG A 272 15.87 -15.85 1.98
CA ARG A 272 16.12 -14.92 3.07
C ARG A 272 17.43 -15.27 3.75
N GLY A 273 18.25 -14.26 3.99
CA GLY A 273 19.57 -14.39 4.60
C GLY A 273 19.67 -13.55 5.85
N PHE A 274 20.25 -14.11 6.90
CA PHE A 274 20.47 -13.46 8.19
C PHE A 274 21.93 -13.60 8.60
N ILE A 275 22.50 -12.55 9.19
CA ILE A 275 23.81 -12.61 9.86
C ILE A 275 23.71 -11.91 11.20
N TRP A 276 24.14 -12.58 12.27
CA TRP A 276 24.16 -12.00 13.61
C TRP A 276 25.44 -12.34 14.37
N ALA A 277 25.76 -11.51 15.37
CA ALA A 277 26.86 -11.74 16.29
C ALA A 277 26.45 -12.73 17.39
N GLU A 278 27.19 -13.84 17.50
CA GLU A 278 26.85 -14.97 18.39
C GLU A 278 26.82 -14.56 19.88
N GLN A 279 27.79 -13.76 20.32
CA GLN A 279 27.96 -13.41 21.74
C GLN A 279 26.96 -12.35 22.22
N SER A 280 26.65 -11.35 21.38
CA SER A 280 25.78 -10.24 21.74
C SER A 280 24.33 -10.43 21.27
N SER A 281 24.04 -11.50 20.51
CA SER A 281 22.76 -11.73 19.84
C SER A 281 22.30 -10.54 18.99
N THR A 282 23.24 -9.77 18.43
CA THR A 282 22.96 -8.57 17.64
C THR A 282 22.83 -8.94 16.16
N LEU A 283 21.66 -8.68 15.58
CA LEU A 283 21.44 -8.83 14.14
C LEU A 283 22.23 -7.78 13.36
N LEU A 284 23.00 -8.20 12.36
CA LEU A 284 23.80 -7.31 11.51
C LEU A 284 23.26 -7.26 10.08
N VAL A 285 22.67 -8.34 9.60
CA VAL A 285 22.11 -8.42 8.25
C VAL A 285 20.80 -9.18 8.30
N ALA A 286 19.78 -8.64 7.65
CA ALA A 286 18.63 -9.40 7.20
C ALA A 286 18.32 -9.00 5.76
N SER A 287 18.11 -9.97 4.87
CA SER A 287 17.62 -9.69 3.52
C SER A 287 16.09 -9.79 3.48
N GLY A 288 15.44 -8.89 2.75
CA GLY A 288 14.07 -9.15 2.28
C GLY A 288 14.00 -10.41 1.39
N PRO A 289 12.81 -10.96 1.14
CA PRO A 289 12.64 -12.15 0.31
C PRO A 289 13.03 -11.88 -1.15
N GLY A 290 14.18 -12.39 -1.60
CA GLY A 290 14.73 -12.14 -2.94
C GLY A 290 14.66 -13.35 -3.86
N SER A 291 14.63 -13.12 -5.18
CA SER A 291 14.77 -14.16 -6.20
C SER A 291 16.07 -14.00 -6.97
N PHE A 292 16.71 -15.10 -7.36
CA PHE A 292 17.78 -15.06 -8.35
C PHE A 292 17.16 -15.23 -9.75
N ILE A 293 17.42 -14.29 -10.65
CA ILE A 293 16.89 -14.32 -12.02
C ILE A 293 17.56 -15.46 -12.77
N SER A 294 16.81 -16.54 -13.04
CA SER A 294 17.28 -17.67 -13.85
C SER A 294 16.92 -17.57 -15.33
N THR A 295 15.89 -16.78 -15.69
CA THR A 295 15.43 -16.62 -17.09
C THR A 295 14.93 -15.20 -17.36
N ILE A 296 15.24 -14.66 -18.54
CA ILE A 296 14.70 -13.38 -19.05
C ILE A 296 13.87 -13.69 -20.31
N SER A 297 12.59 -13.29 -20.30
CA SER A 297 11.70 -13.43 -21.45
C SER A 297 11.50 -12.09 -22.17
N PHE A 298 11.84 -12.02 -23.47
CA PHE A 298 11.53 -10.86 -24.31
C PHE A 298 10.30 -11.16 -25.18
N ASN A 299 9.27 -10.31 -25.08
CA ASN A 299 8.09 -10.36 -25.94
C ASN A 299 8.04 -9.12 -26.83
N MET A 300 8.28 -9.26 -28.14
CA MET A 300 7.93 -8.23 -29.13
C MET A 300 6.72 -8.69 -29.93
N ARG A 301 5.70 -7.83 -30.03
CA ARG A 301 4.55 -8.02 -30.93
C ARG A 301 4.68 -7.04 -32.09
N SER A 302 4.71 -7.56 -33.32
CA SER A 302 4.55 -6.73 -34.52
C SER A 302 3.09 -6.73 -34.95
N LEU A 303 2.57 -5.57 -35.34
CA LEU A 303 1.25 -5.43 -35.94
C LEU A 303 1.32 -5.86 -37.41
N ASP A 304 0.35 -6.69 -37.84
CA ASP A 304 0.19 -7.09 -39.24
C ASP A 304 -0.51 -5.95 -40.00
N PRO A 305 0.03 -5.46 -41.13
CA PRO A 305 -0.44 -4.20 -41.74
C PRO A 305 -1.80 -4.28 -42.45
N GLU A 306 -2.40 -5.47 -42.63
CA GLU A 306 -3.70 -5.59 -43.32
C GLU A 306 -4.83 -6.19 -42.46
N PRO A 307 -5.95 -5.47 -42.26
CA PRO A 307 -7.13 -5.98 -41.57
C PRO A 307 -8.02 -6.85 -42.48
N ARG A 308 -8.66 -7.87 -41.91
CA ARG A 308 -9.71 -8.67 -42.57
C ARG A 308 -11.03 -7.90 -42.63
N THR A 309 -11.72 -7.92 -43.77
CA THR A 309 -13.08 -7.34 -43.91
C THR A 309 -14.15 -8.37 -44.24
N PHE A 310 -15.39 -8.17 -43.78
CA PHE A 310 -16.58 -8.94 -44.18
C PHE A 310 -17.88 -8.15 -43.90
N SER A 311 -18.98 -8.44 -44.60
CA SER A 311 -20.24 -7.71 -44.44
C SER A 311 -21.27 -8.43 -43.57
N VAL A 312 -22.07 -7.69 -42.79
CA VAL A 312 -23.19 -8.21 -42.01
C VAL A 312 -24.49 -7.57 -42.51
N LYS A 313 -25.53 -8.38 -42.75
CA LYS A 313 -26.85 -7.86 -43.13
C LYS A 313 -27.66 -7.45 -41.90
N ASN A 314 -28.20 -6.24 -41.94
CA ASN A 314 -29.10 -5.71 -40.93
C ASN A 314 -30.54 -6.24 -41.13
N PRO A 315 -31.41 -6.17 -40.12
CA PRO A 315 -32.80 -6.66 -40.19
C PRO A 315 -33.68 -5.94 -41.24
N ASP A 316 -33.24 -4.79 -41.75
CA ASP A 316 -33.88 -4.02 -42.82
C ASP A 316 -33.43 -4.42 -44.24
N GLY A 317 -32.49 -5.37 -44.35
CA GLY A 317 -31.98 -5.91 -45.62
C GLY A 317 -30.71 -5.24 -46.16
N SER A 318 -30.21 -4.17 -45.54
CA SER A 318 -28.94 -3.53 -45.91
C SER A 318 -27.73 -4.32 -45.40
N SER A 319 -26.53 -4.14 -45.99
CA SER A 319 -25.30 -4.87 -45.58
C SER A 319 -24.16 -3.91 -45.19
N ASP A 320 -23.63 -4.05 -43.97
CA ASP A 320 -22.53 -3.24 -43.45
C ASP A 320 -21.19 -3.98 -43.49
N LEU A 321 -20.18 -3.41 -44.16
CA LEU A 321 -18.83 -3.95 -44.22
C LEU A 321 -18.06 -3.68 -42.90
N ARG A 322 -17.64 -4.74 -42.21
CA ARG A 322 -16.84 -4.71 -40.97
C ARG A 322 -15.39 -5.05 -41.25
N ARG A 323 -14.46 -4.43 -40.53
CA ARG A 323 -13.00 -4.59 -40.67
C ARG A 323 -12.38 -4.94 -39.32
N VAL A 324 -11.50 -5.95 -39.27
CA VAL A 324 -10.87 -6.50 -38.06
C VAL A 324 -9.36 -6.63 -38.28
N GLY A 325 -8.55 -5.96 -37.47
CA GLY A 325 -7.08 -6.07 -37.53
C GLY A 325 -6.60 -7.44 -37.02
N MET A 326 -5.62 -8.04 -37.70
CA MET A 326 -5.02 -9.33 -37.30
C MET A 326 -3.63 -9.11 -36.70
N THR A 327 -3.23 -9.98 -35.77
CA THR A 327 -1.87 -10.07 -35.23
C THR A 327 -1.36 -11.50 -35.41
N SER A 328 -0.16 -11.66 -35.95
CA SER A 328 0.52 -12.95 -36.12
C SER A 328 1.42 -13.28 -34.90
N PHE A 329 1.54 -14.57 -34.57
CA PHE A 329 2.20 -15.06 -33.33
C PHE A 329 3.71 -14.79 -33.29
N SER A 330 4.22 -14.50 -32.09
CA SER A 330 5.62 -14.27 -31.75
C SER A 330 6.42 -15.56 -31.62
N THR A 331 7.67 -15.56 -32.08
CA THR A 331 8.69 -16.50 -31.60
C THR A 331 9.06 -16.18 -30.15
N HIS A 332 8.87 -17.13 -29.24
CA HIS A 332 9.41 -17.07 -27.89
C HIS A 332 10.93 -17.24 -27.94
N SER A 333 11.68 -16.18 -27.64
CA SER A 333 13.09 -16.31 -27.30
C SER A 333 13.20 -16.32 -25.77
N LEU A 334 13.26 -17.51 -25.20
CA LEU A 334 13.68 -17.75 -23.81
C LEU A 334 15.21 -17.85 -23.80
N ILE A 335 15.86 -17.00 -23.01
CA ILE A 335 17.28 -17.13 -22.70
C ILE A 335 17.35 -17.76 -21.30
N GLY A 336 17.91 -18.98 -21.23
CA GLY A 336 17.92 -19.85 -20.06
C GLY A 336 16.87 -20.98 -20.17
N ASP A 337 17.18 -22.15 -19.64
CA ASP A 337 16.25 -23.29 -19.61
C ASP A 337 15.14 -23.02 -18.59
N PRO A 338 13.86 -22.92 -18.99
CA PRO A 338 12.77 -22.89 -18.05
C PRO A 338 12.74 -24.26 -17.37
N GLN A 339 13.28 -24.37 -16.16
CA GLN A 339 13.06 -25.57 -15.37
C GLN A 339 11.53 -25.71 -15.19
N PRO A 340 10.90 -26.83 -15.59
CA PRO A 340 9.58 -27.18 -15.06
C PRO A 340 9.70 -27.30 -13.54
N ASP A 341 8.62 -27.06 -12.78
CA ASP A 341 8.68 -27.34 -11.34
C ASP A 341 9.12 -28.80 -11.11
N ASP A 342 9.82 -29.07 -9.99
CA ASP A 342 10.36 -30.43 -9.70
C ASP A 342 9.24 -31.49 -9.61
N ASN A 343 7.98 -31.03 -9.63
CA ASN A 343 6.76 -31.80 -9.65
C ASN A 343 6.01 -31.69 -10.99
N GLY A 344 6.72 -31.50 -12.12
CA GLY A 344 6.15 -31.56 -13.48
C GLY A 344 5.11 -30.49 -13.83
N GLY A 345 5.08 -29.36 -13.12
CA GLY A 345 4.14 -28.23 -13.29
C GLY A 345 2.89 -28.30 -12.39
N TRP A 346 2.74 -29.34 -11.56
CA TRP A 346 1.53 -29.56 -10.76
C TRP A 346 1.43 -28.61 -9.56
N THR A 347 2.57 -28.22 -8.96
CA THR A 347 2.60 -27.27 -7.84
C THR A 347 2.17 -25.90 -8.34
N ALA A 348 2.71 -25.44 -9.47
CA ALA A 348 2.30 -24.19 -10.09
C ALA A 348 0.79 -24.16 -10.45
N LYS A 349 0.26 -25.28 -10.97
CA LYS A 349 -1.16 -25.41 -11.31
C LYS A 349 -2.07 -25.39 -10.09
N ARG A 350 -1.67 -26.05 -8.99
CA ARG A 350 -2.37 -26.00 -7.69
C ARG A 350 -2.36 -24.59 -7.12
N MET A 351 -1.18 -23.96 -7.01
CA MET A 351 -1.05 -22.58 -6.50
C MET A 351 -1.88 -21.59 -7.30
N TYR A 352 -1.89 -21.69 -8.63
CA TYR A 352 -2.76 -20.87 -9.48
C TYR A 352 -4.24 -21.09 -9.18
N THR A 353 -4.65 -22.36 -9.04
CA THR A 353 -6.05 -22.71 -8.73
C THR A 353 -6.44 -22.23 -7.33
N GLU A 354 -5.57 -22.36 -6.34
CA GLU A 354 -5.80 -21.91 -4.97
C GLU A 354 -5.78 -20.39 -4.85
N GLN A 355 -4.86 -19.68 -5.52
CA GLN A 355 -4.88 -18.22 -5.60
C GLN A 355 -6.15 -17.74 -6.30
N ALA A 356 -6.56 -18.38 -7.41
CA ALA A 356 -7.82 -18.08 -8.07
C ALA A 356 -9.02 -18.34 -7.15
N ASN A 357 -9.02 -19.45 -6.40
CA ASN A 357 -10.06 -19.79 -5.45
C ASN A 357 -10.09 -18.86 -4.23
N LYS A 358 -8.94 -18.43 -3.70
CA LYS A 358 -8.81 -17.48 -2.59
C LYS A 358 -9.26 -16.09 -3.01
N LEU A 359 -8.83 -15.64 -4.19
CA LEU A 359 -9.29 -14.38 -4.78
C LEU A 359 -10.79 -14.41 -5.12
N ALA A 360 -11.35 -15.57 -5.50
CA ALA A 360 -12.77 -15.74 -5.71
C ALA A 360 -13.57 -15.81 -4.38
N ALA A 361 -13.04 -16.49 -3.35
CA ALA A 361 -13.64 -16.58 -2.02
C ALA A 361 -13.64 -15.23 -1.29
N GLU A 362 -12.58 -14.44 -1.44
CA GLU A 362 -12.49 -13.05 -0.99
C GLU A 362 -13.18 -12.06 -1.95
N ARG A 363 -13.75 -12.55 -3.06
CA ARG A 363 -14.36 -11.77 -4.16
C ARG A 363 -13.49 -10.61 -4.66
N ARG A 364 -12.16 -10.73 -4.54
CA ARG A 364 -11.18 -9.76 -5.04
C ARG A 364 -11.02 -9.84 -6.54
N PHE A 365 -11.22 -11.03 -7.12
CA PHE A 365 -11.20 -11.25 -8.55
C PHE A 365 -12.16 -12.40 -8.91
N VAL A 366 -13.23 -12.10 -9.64
CA VAL A 366 -14.18 -13.09 -10.14
C VAL A 366 -14.35 -12.90 -11.65
N GLN A 367 -14.16 -13.98 -12.40
CA GLN A 367 -14.35 -13.97 -13.84
C GLN A 367 -15.61 -14.75 -14.21
N TYR A 368 -16.44 -14.13 -15.06
CA TYR A 368 -17.67 -14.75 -15.55
C TYR A 368 -17.49 -15.07 -17.02
N ARG A 369 -17.74 -16.32 -17.40
CA ARG A 369 -17.60 -16.83 -18.76
C ARG A 369 -18.87 -17.60 -19.17
N PRO A 370 -19.97 -16.91 -19.52
CA PRO A 370 -21.17 -17.59 -19.96
C PRO A 370 -20.91 -18.35 -21.26
N THR A 371 -21.29 -19.63 -21.26
CA THR A 371 -21.42 -20.48 -22.46
C THR A 371 -22.86 -20.39 -22.97
N GLN A 372 -23.13 -20.91 -24.17
CA GLN A 372 -24.47 -20.82 -24.78
C GLN A 372 -25.57 -21.48 -23.93
N ASP A 373 -25.22 -22.40 -23.02
CA ASP A 373 -26.17 -23.17 -22.22
C ASP A 373 -26.31 -22.71 -20.75
N ASP A 374 -25.46 -21.81 -20.23
CA ASP A 374 -25.41 -21.46 -18.79
C ASP A 374 -25.61 -19.96 -18.46
N GLY A 375 -25.88 -19.11 -19.47
CA GLY A 375 -25.90 -17.65 -19.31
C GLY A 375 -26.81 -17.13 -18.19
N THR A 376 -27.95 -17.78 -17.94
CA THR A 376 -28.85 -17.41 -16.83
C THR A 376 -28.27 -17.74 -15.45
N ALA A 377 -27.54 -18.84 -15.31
CA ALA A 377 -26.89 -19.24 -14.06
C ALA A 377 -25.69 -18.32 -13.74
N VAL A 378 -24.90 -17.98 -14.77
CA VAL A 378 -23.75 -17.07 -14.64
C VAL A 378 -24.21 -15.65 -14.28
N ARG A 379 -25.30 -15.16 -14.86
CA ARG A 379 -25.93 -13.88 -14.45
C ARG A 379 -26.38 -13.91 -13.00
N ARG A 380 -27.05 -14.97 -12.56
CA ARG A 380 -27.49 -15.10 -11.16
C ARG A 380 -26.30 -15.03 -10.21
N LYS A 381 -25.24 -15.79 -10.50
CA LYS A 381 -24.01 -15.78 -9.71
C LYS A 381 -23.39 -14.37 -9.63
N ALA A 382 -23.33 -13.65 -10.75
CA ALA A 382 -22.77 -12.29 -10.77
C ALA A 382 -23.55 -11.30 -9.89
N LEU A 383 -24.89 -11.36 -9.94
CA LEU A 383 -25.75 -10.55 -9.08
C LEU A 383 -25.63 -10.94 -7.59
N ASP A 384 -25.55 -12.23 -7.29
CA ASP A 384 -25.38 -12.72 -5.92
C ASP A 384 -24.03 -12.31 -5.34
N ASP A 385 -22.96 -12.31 -6.14
CA ASP A 385 -21.65 -11.81 -5.73
C ASP A 385 -21.69 -10.29 -5.42
N ILE A 386 -22.38 -9.48 -6.24
CA ILE A 386 -22.61 -8.05 -5.96
C ILE A 386 -23.43 -7.84 -4.66
N ARG A 387 -24.52 -8.59 -4.48
CA ARG A 387 -25.37 -8.50 -3.28
C ARG A 387 -24.60 -8.87 -2.03
N ALA A 388 -23.78 -9.91 -2.10
CA ALA A 388 -22.98 -10.33 -0.96
C ALA A 388 -21.93 -9.29 -0.58
N LEU A 389 -21.34 -8.55 -1.55
CA LEU A 389 -20.49 -7.39 -1.25
C LEU A 389 -21.29 -6.28 -0.56
N ILE A 390 -22.50 -5.99 -1.04
CA ILE A 390 -23.39 -4.98 -0.42
C ILE A 390 -23.68 -5.37 1.03
N VAL A 391 -24.14 -6.59 1.28
CA VAL A 391 -24.43 -7.08 2.64
C VAL A 391 -23.20 -7.01 3.56
N ALA A 392 -22.01 -7.30 3.02
CA ALA A 392 -20.79 -7.32 3.83
C ALA A 392 -20.25 -5.92 4.16
N TYR A 393 -20.44 -4.92 3.29
CA TYR A 393 -19.69 -3.67 3.36
C TYR A 393 -20.52 -2.39 3.34
N SER A 394 -21.84 -2.46 3.20
CA SER A 394 -22.70 -1.27 3.08
C SER A 394 -23.05 -0.59 4.40
N GLU A 395 -22.48 -0.98 5.54
CA GLU A 395 -22.81 -0.42 6.86
C GLU A 395 -22.70 1.12 6.91
N LYS A 396 -21.73 1.69 6.17
CA LYS A 396 -21.48 3.14 6.12
C LYS A 396 -21.77 3.79 4.75
N GLY A 397 -22.32 3.05 3.80
CA GLY A 397 -22.69 3.55 2.47
C GLY A 397 -22.45 2.53 1.37
N ALA A 398 -23.22 2.61 0.29
CA ALA A 398 -22.95 1.86 -0.93
C ALA A 398 -23.41 2.66 -2.16
N TRP A 399 -22.49 2.85 -3.12
CA TRP A 399 -22.74 3.66 -4.31
C TRP A 399 -22.52 2.85 -5.58
N LEU A 400 -23.42 3.01 -6.54
CA LEU A 400 -23.28 2.47 -7.89
C LEU A 400 -22.98 3.60 -8.87
N TRP A 401 -21.87 3.45 -9.57
CA TRP A 401 -21.47 4.33 -10.66
C TRP A 401 -21.52 3.52 -11.95
N ASP A 402 -22.53 3.73 -12.80
CA ASP A 402 -22.68 2.98 -14.06
C ASP A 402 -23.48 3.79 -15.08
N PRO A 403 -22.95 4.04 -16.30
CA PRO A 403 -23.61 4.89 -17.28
C PRO A 403 -24.93 4.34 -17.81
N TYR A 404 -25.19 3.04 -17.64
CA TYR A 404 -26.42 2.38 -18.08
C TYR A 404 -27.26 1.85 -16.90
N LEU A 405 -27.06 2.40 -15.70
CA LEU A 405 -27.75 1.98 -14.49
C LEU A 405 -29.26 2.24 -14.59
N SER A 406 -30.04 1.17 -14.58
CA SER A 406 -31.51 1.20 -14.67
C SER A 406 -32.20 1.08 -13.31
N ALA A 407 -33.50 1.35 -13.26
CA ALA A 407 -34.31 1.12 -12.06
C ALA A 407 -34.27 -0.35 -11.60
N LYS A 408 -34.30 -1.30 -12.54
CA LYS A 408 -34.23 -2.73 -12.24
C LYS A 408 -32.89 -3.10 -11.59
N ASP A 409 -31.80 -2.51 -12.05
CA ASP A 409 -30.47 -2.76 -11.49
C ASP A 409 -30.39 -2.33 -10.03
N LEU A 410 -30.96 -1.16 -9.68
CA LEU A 410 -31.05 -0.68 -8.30
C LEU A 410 -31.86 -1.64 -7.41
N LEU A 411 -32.99 -2.13 -7.91
CA LEU A 411 -33.84 -3.11 -7.22
C LEU A 411 -33.13 -4.45 -7.03
N GLU A 412 -32.32 -4.88 -7.99
CA GLU A 412 -31.55 -6.13 -7.92
C GLU A 412 -30.25 -6.01 -7.09
N THR A 413 -29.87 -4.80 -6.66
CA THR A 413 -28.59 -4.53 -5.97
C THR A 413 -28.76 -3.70 -4.69
N LEU A 414 -28.78 -2.35 -4.76
CA LEU A 414 -28.77 -1.46 -3.58
C LEU A 414 -29.94 -1.67 -2.61
N PHE A 415 -31.08 -2.18 -3.10
CA PHE A 415 -32.23 -2.56 -2.25
C PHE A 415 -31.94 -3.74 -1.31
N TYR A 416 -30.86 -4.49 -1.54
CA TYR A 416 -30.41 -5.59 -0.67
C TYR A 416 -29.55 -5.10 0.51
N CYS A 417 -29.33 -3.79 0.66
CA CYS A 417 -28.66 -3.22 1.83
C CYS A 417 -29.46 -3.54 3.12
N PRO A 418 -28.90 -4.26 4.11
CA PRO A 418 -29.61 -4.64 5.32
C PRO A 418 -29.64 -3.53 6.38
N TYR A 419 -28.92 -2.42 6.17
CA TYR A 419 -28.67 -1.40 7.17
C TYR A 419 -29.61 -0.19 7.02
N HIS A 420 -30.12 0.33 8.14
CA HIS A 420 -31.12 1.40 8.16
C HIS A 420 -30.48 2.79 8.04
N GLY A 421 -31.00 3.64 7.14
CA GLY A 421 -30.62 5.05 7.02
C GLY A 421 -29.25 5.28 6.37
N VAL A 422 -28.65 4.23 5.81
CA VAL A 422 -27.37 4.26 5.12
C VAL A 422 -27.44 5.08 3.84
N ASP A 423 -26.37 5.82 3.55
CA ASP A 423 -26.26 6.64 2.35
C ASP A 423 -26.06 5.79 1.08
N LEU A 424 -27.14 5.55 0.34
CA LEU A 424 -27.13 4.82 -0.93
C LEU A 424 -27.24 5.80 -2.09
N ARG A 425 -26.35 5.65 -3.08
CA ARG A 425 -26.28 6.55 -4.24
C ARG A 425 -26.21 5.76 -5.53
N GLY A 426 -27.00 6.17 -6.52
CA GLY A 426 -26.88 5.70 -7.90
C GLY A 426 -26.53 6.86 -8.82
N LEU A 427 -25.53 6.68 -9.67
CA LEU A 427 -25.16 7.66 -10.69
C LEU A 427 -25.21 7.02 -12.08
N THR A 428 -26.01 7.62 -12.96
CA THR A 428 -26.27 7.13 -14.32
C THR A 428 -26.10 8.24 -15.36
N THR A 429 -26.21 7.89 -16.65
CA THR A 429 -26.22 8.86 -17.76
C THR A 429 -27.52 8.76 -18.56
N ALA A 430 -27.73 9.65 -19.53
CA ALA A 430 -28.85 9.55 -20.48
C ALA A 430 -28.88 8.23 -21.28
N LYS A 431 -27.78 7.45 -21.26
CA LYS A 431 -27.67 6.15 -21.93
C LYS A 431 -28.51 5.04 -21.24
N ALA A 432 -28.96 5.26 -20.00
CA ALA A 432 -29.76 4.28 -19.24
C ALA A 432 -31.25 4.22 -19.61
N GLY A 433 -31.73 5.13 -20.47
CA GLY A 433 -33.14 5.23 -20.88
C GLY A 433 -33.82 6.49 -20.35
N SER A 434 -35.15 6.55 -20.50
CA SER A 434 -35.93 7.71 -20.08
C SER A 434 -35.89 7.87 -18.55
N THR A 435 -35.57 9.06 -18.06
CA THR A 435 -35.62 9.36 -16.62
C THR A 435 -37.01 9.20 -16.04
N ASP A 436 -38.05 9.40 -16.85
CA ASP A 436 -39.44 9.22 -16.44
C ASP A 436 -39.79 7.75 -16.25
N GLU A 437 -39.30 6.87 -17.12
CA GLU A 437 -39.48 5.42 -16.99
C GLU A 437 -38.76 4.88 -15.75
N ILE A 438 -37.54 5.36 -15.47
CA ILE A 438 -36.78 5.00 -14.27
C ILE A 438 -37.54 5.46 -13.02
N ARG A 439 -38.01 6.72 -13.00
CA ARG A 439 -38.78 7.28 -11.88
C ARG A 439 -40.08 6.53 -11.67
N GLN A 440 -40.80 6.22 -12.74
CA GLN A 440 -42.05 5.47 -12.70
C GLN A 440 -41.83 4.07 -12.12
N THR A 441 -40.84 3.33 -12.63
CA THR A 441 -40.50 1.98 -12.15
C THR A 441 -40.17 1.97 -10.65
N LEU A 442 -39.43 2.97 -10.17
CA LEU A 442 -39.09 3.10 -8.75
C LEU A 442 -40.31 3.50 -7.91
N ASN A 443 -41.21 4.35 -8.40
CA ASN A 443 -42.41 4.76 -7.66
C ASN A 443 -43.47 3.64 -7.60
N GLU A 444 -43.58 2.82 -8.64
CA GLU A 444 -44.52 1.71 -8.73
C GLU A 444 -44.01 0.44 -8.04
N CYS A 445 -42.75 0.43 -7.60
CA CYS A 445 -42.24 -0.71 -6.85
C CYS A 445 -42.95 -0.75 -5.49
N GLN A 446 -43.67 -1.85 -5.23
CA GLN A 446 -44.50 -2.04 -4.03
C GLN A 446 -43.62 -2.32 -2.80
N SER A 447 -42.84 -1.31 -2.37
CA SER A 447 -41.94 -1.37 -1.22
C SER A 447 -42.54 -0.65 -0.01
N ASN A 448 -42.21 -1.12 1.19
CA ASN A 448 -42.55 -0.44 2.44
C ASN A 448 -41.52 0.65 2.82
N TRP A 449 -40.46 0.81 2.02
CA TRP A 449 -39.44 1.86 2.10
C TRP A 449 -38.68 1.97 3.43
N ARG A 450 -38.84 0.99 4.34
CA ARG A 450 -38.25 1.06 5.68
C ARG A 450 -36.73 1.08 5.61
N GLY A 451 -36.12 2.10 6.22
CA GLY A 451 -34.68 2.24 6.31
C GLY A 451 -33.94 2.59 5.03
N LEU A 452 -34.61 2.67 3.89
CA LEU A 452 -33.96 3.03 2.63
C LEU A 452 -33.63 4.53 2.65
N LYS A 453 -32.39 4.91 2.34
CA LYS A 453 -32.00 6.29 2.02
C LYS A 453 -31.22 6.26 0.71
N LEU A 454 -31.96 6.29 -0.39
CA LEU A 454 -31.43 6.16 -1.74
C LEU A 454 -31.70 7.43 -2.55
N GLU A 455 -30.67 7.90 -3.24
CA GLU A 455 -30.72 8.99 -4.20
C GLU A 455 -30.11 8.55 -5.53
N LEU A 456 -30.80 8.85 -6.63
CA LEU A 456 -30.39 8.55 -8.01
C LEU A 456 -30.26 9.84 -8.79
N ARG A 457 -29.08 10.05 -9.38
CA ARG A 457 -28.77 11.21 -10.22
C ARG A 457 -28.39 10.79 -11.64
N VAL A 458 -28.66 11.67 -12.59
CA VAL A 458 -28.29 11.53 -13.99
C VAL A 458 -27.34 12.64 -14.42
N GLN A 459 -26.22 12.24 -15.03
CA GLN A 459 -25.36 13.16 -15.75
C GLN A 459 -26.02 13.46 -17.11
N LYS A 460 -26.33 14.74 -17.35
CA LYS A 460 -26.93 15.24 -18.60
C LYS A 460 -26.38 16.63 -18.92
N GLY A 461 -26.17 16.93 -20.21
CA GLY A 461 -25.64 18.23 -20.64
C GLY A 461 -24.16 18.44 -20.29
N MET A 462 -23.77 19.70 -20.08
CA MET A 462 -22.37 20.11 -19.87
C MET A 462 -21.93 20.13 -18.39
N THR A 463 -22.83 19.82 -17.45
CA THR A 463 -22.52 19.77 -16.02
C THR A 463 -21.83 18.45 -15.67
N GLY A 464 -20.69 18.53 -14.96
CA GLY A 464 -19.84 17.36 -14.67
C GLY A 464 -19.04 16.91 -15.88
N TRP A 465 -18.69 15.62 -15.93
CA TRP A 465 -18.00 14.99 -17.06
C TRP A 465 -18.67 13.65 -17.44
N ASP A 466 -18.57 13.24 -18.71
CA ASP A 466 -19.03 11.92 -19.15
C ASP A 466 -18.14 10.84 -18.53
N PHE A 467 -18.73 9.68 -18.29
CA PHE A 467 -18.03 8.54 -17.70
C PHE A 467 -18.47 7.24 -18.36
N HIS A 468 -17.52 6.32 -18.47
CA HIS A 468 -17.75 4.97 -18.97
C HIS A 468 -17.47 3.90 -17.92
N ASP A 469 -16.95 4.31 -16.77
CA ASP A 469 -16.53 3.39 -15.73
C ASP A 469 -17.73 2.78 -15.00
N ARG A 470 -17.55 1.56 -14.49
CA ARG A 470 -18.56 0.84 -13.72
C ARG A 470 -17.98 0.38 -12.40
N PHE A 471 -18.46 0.97 -11.32
CA PHE A 471 -17.99 0.66 -9.97
C PHE A 471 -19.13 0.40 -9.00
N LEU A 472 -18.89 -0.57 -8.12
CA LEU A 472 -19.56 -0.67 -6.83
C LEU A 472 -18.61 -0.12 -5.76
N ILE A 473 -19.05 0.90 -5.02
CA ILE A 473 -18.21 1.70 -4.12
C ILE A 473 -18.75 1.62 -2.71
N PHE A 474 -17.86 1.45 -1.73
CA PHE A 474 -18.14 1.53 -0.30
C PHE A 474 -17.23 2.63 0.30
N PRO A 475 -17.80 3.76 0.74
CA PRO A 475 -17.00 4.92 1.16
C PRO A 475 -16.23 4.70 2.46
N SER A 476 -16.65 3.74 3.30
CA SER A 476 -15.94 3.40 4.54
C SER A 476 -16.21 1.94 4.93
N GLY A 477 -15.28 1.06 4.57
CA GLY A 477 -15.25 -0.35 4.96
C GLY A 477 -14.32 -0.64 6.15
N PRO A 478 -14.06 -1.93 6.45
CA PRO A 478 -13.16 -2.34 7.53
C PRO A 478 -11.74 -1.78 7.40
N ASP A 479 -11.22 -1.71 6.16
CA ASP A 479 -9.87 -1.25 5.83
C ASP A 479 -9.85 0.14 5.17
N GLY A 480 -10.90 0.95 5.35
CA GLY A 480 -11.08 2.24 4.66
C GLY A 480 -11.94 2.13 3.40
N ALA A 481 -11.78 3.06 2.44
CA ALA A 481 -12.54 3.05 1.20
C ALA A 481 -12.34 1.75 0.41
N MET A 482 -13.41 1.22 -0.19
CA MET A 482 -13.32 0.03 -1.04
C MET A 482 -14.13 0.22 -2.33
N ALA A 483 -13.64 -0.30 -3.44
CA ALA A 483 -14.32 -0.24 -4.73
C ALA A 483 -14.06 -1.50 -5.54
N TRP A 484 -15.05 -1.92 -6.32
CA TRP A 484 -14.96 -3.02 -7.27
C TRP A 484 -15.31 -2.51 -8.67
N SER A 485 -14.40 -2.72 -9.61
CA SER A 485 -14.67 -2.57 -11.04
C SER A 485 -15.54 -3.73 -11.51
N LEU A 486 -16.65 -3.42 -12.18
CA LEU A 486 -17.62 -4.41 -12.63
C LEU A 486 -17.28 -4.99 -14.02
N GLY A 487 -16.39 -4.34 -14.78
CA GLY A 487 -16.01 -4.75 -16.15
C GLY A 487 -17.12 -4.67 -17.21
N THR A 488 -18.38 -4.53 -16.79
CA THR A 488 -19.58 -4.33 -17.60
C THR A 488 -20.63 -3.58 -16.77
N SER A 489 -21.71 -3.13 -17.41
CA SER A 489 -22.83 -2.50 -16.70
C SER A 489 -23.67 -3.53 -15.96
N VAL A 490 -24.30 -3.13 -14.85
CA VAL A 490 -25.13 -4.00 -13.99
C VAL A 490 -26.22 -4.70 -14.80
N ASN A 491 -26.81 -4.00 -15.79
CA ASN A 491 -27.81 -4.59 -16.67
C ASN A 491 -27.27 -5.77 -17.52
N SER A 492 -25.96 -5.89 -17.69
CA SER A 492 -25.28 -6.86 -18.55
C SER A 492 -24.33 -7.79 -17.78
N VAL A 493 -24.35 -7.78 -16.45
CA VAL A 493 -23.53 -8.72 -15.68
C VAL A 493 -23.95 -10.16 -15.97
N GLY A 494 -22.94 -10.98 -16.24
CA GLY A 494 -23.05 -12.41 -16.52
C GLY A 494 -23.66 -12.77 -17.87
N THR A 495 -23.95 -11.80 -18.74
CA THR A 495 -24.44 -12.07 -20.11
C THR A 495 -23.31 -12.23 -21.14
N ALA A 496 -22.13 -11.68 -20.83
CA ALA A 496 -20.91 -11.83 -21.61
C ALA A 496 -19.70 -11.97 -20.68
N HIS A 497 -18.54 -12.24 -21.28
CA HIS A 497 -17.27 -12.25 -20.55
C HIS A 497 -17.03 -10.90 -19.88
N HIS A 498 -16.84 -10.92 -18.57
CA HIS A 498 -16.45 -9.75 -17.78
C HIS A 498 -15.78 -10.19 -16.49
N ILE A 499 -15.16 -9.22 -15.81
CA ILE A 499 -14.38 -9.42 -14.58
C ILE A 499 -14.92 -8.46 -13.53
N LEU A 500 -15.21 -9.00 -12.34
CA LEU A 500 -15.40 -8.22 -11.12
C LEU A 500 -14.08 -8.20 -10.35
N GLN A 501 -13.50 -7.02 -10.15
CA GLN A 501 -12.17 -6.87 -9.56
C GLN A 501 -12.14 -5.77 -8.50
N LYS A 502 -11.60 -6.07 -7.31
CA LYS A 502 -11.35 -5.07 -6.27
C LYS A 502 -10.24 -4.11 -6.73
N VAL A 503 -10.45 -2.81 -6.52
CA VAL A 503 -9.50 -1.75 -6.86
C VAL A 503 -8.55 -1.53 -5.68
N ASP A 504 -7.24 -1.52 -5.93
CA ASP A 504 -6.23 -1.38 -4.88
C ASP A 504 -6.25 0.02 -4.23
N ASN A 505 -6.45 1.08 -5.01
CA ASN A 505 -6.60 2.45 -4.50
C ASN A 505 -8.04 2.94 -4.66
N ALA A 506 -8.94 2.37 -3.84
CA ALA A 506 -10.35 2.71 -3.86
C ALA A 506 -10.66 4.16 -3.44
N GLN A 507 -9.77 4.82 -2.68
CA GLN A 507 -9.96 6.20 -2.27
C GLN A 507 -10.03 7.15 -3.48
N LEU A 508 -9.20 6.92 -4.51
CA LEU A 508 -9.27 7.70 -5.75
C LEU A 508 -10.62 7.57 -6.47
N VAL A 509 -11.25 6.40 -6.42
CA VAL A 509 -12.57 6.15 -7.02
C VAL A 509 -13.67 6.85 -6.21
N VAL A 510 -13.57 6.80 -4.88
CA VAL A 510 -14.49 7.52 -3.96
C VAL A 510 -14.42 9.02 -4.18
N ASP A 511 -13.21 9.58 -4.27
CA ASP A 511 -12.99 11.02 -4.45
C ASP A 511 -13.58 11.47 -5.80
N ALA A 512 -13.26 10.76 -6.90
CA ALA A 512 -13.77 11.07 -8.23
C ALA A 512 -15.32 10.96 -8.31
N PHE A 513 -15.90 9.94 -7.68
CA PHE A 513 -17.36 9.82 -7.59
C PHE A 513 -17.97 11.00 -6.83
N THR A 514 -17.35 11.39 -5.71
CA THR A 514 -17.84 12.47 -4.85
C THR A 514 -17.80 13.81 -5.57
N ASP A 515 -16.69 14.13 -6.24
CA ASP A 515 -16.55 15.36 -7.03
C ASP A 515 -17.64 15.47 -8.11
N LEU A 516 -17.88 14.38 -8.85
CA LEU A 516 -18.93 14.35 -9.86
C LEU A 516 -20.32 14.44 -9.24
N TRP A 517 -20.55 13.74 -8.12
CA TRP A 517 -21.81 13.78 -7.40
C TRP A 517 -22.16 15.20 -6.96
N GLU A 518 -21.21 15.93 -6.38
CA GLU A 518 -21.40 17.31 -5.92
C GLU A 518 -21.71 18.28 -7.06
N LEU A 519 -21.00 18.16 -8.21
CA LEU A 519 -21.29 18.96 -9.40
C LEU A 519 -22.72 18.73 -9.94
N LEU A 520 -23.25 17.53 -9.76
CA LEU A 520 -24.62 17.15 -10.16
C LEU A 520 -25.66 17.43 -9.06
N GLY A 521 -25.39 18.36 -8.14
CA GLY A 521 -26.28 18.73 -7.03
C GLY A 521 -27.59 19.42 -7.41
N GLY A 522 -27.73 19.90 -8.65
CA GLY A 522 -28.93 20.61 -9.12
C GLY A 522 -30.15 19.69 -9.29
N GLN A 523 -31.35 20.26 -9.14
CA GLN A 523 -32.62 19.53 -9.32
C GLN A 523 -32.77 18.92 -10.70
N ASP A 524 -32.18 19.52 -11.73
CA ASP A 524 -32.20 19.00 -13.09
C ASP A 524 -31.52 17.63 -13.23
N HIS A 525 -30.60 17.30 -12.32
CA HIS A 525 -29.88 16.02 -12.32
C HIS A 525 -30.53 14.98 -11.40
N LEU A 526 -31.55 15.36 -10.62
CA LEU A 526 -32.21 14.46 -9.68
C LEU A 526 -33.28 13.61 -10.38
N VAL A 527 -33.00 12.31 -10.54
CA VAL A 527 -33.96 11.37 -11.15
C VAL A 527 -34.93 10.84 -10.10
N TRP A 528 -34.41 10.44 -8.95
CA TRP A 528 -35.25 9.88 -7.91
C TRP A 528 -34.58 10.04 -6.55
N LYS A 529 -35.38 10.36 -5.55
CA LYS A 529 -34.98 10.36 -4.15
C LYS A 529 -36.12 9.72 -3.40
N ARG A 530 -35.81 8.87 -2.43
CA ARG A 530 -36.85 8.25 -1.61
C ARG A 530 -37.80 9.34 -1.07
N PRO A 531 -39.12 9.22 -1.31
CA PRO A 531 -40.12 10.06 -0.66
C PRO A 531 -39.99 9.89 0.87
N GLN A 532 -40.11 11.00 1.61
CA GLN A 532 -40.00 10.96 3.08
C GLN A 532 -41.06 10.04 3.70
#